data_AF-A0A354BI52-F1
#
_entry.id   AF-A0A354BI52-F1
#
_cell.length_a   1.000
_cell.length_b   1.000
_cell.length_c   1.000
_cell.angle_alpha   90.00
_cell.angle_beta   90.00
_cell.angle_gamma   90.00
#
_symmetry.space_group_name_H-M   'P 1'
#
loop_
_entity.id
_entity.type
_entity.pdbx_description
1 polymer ?
#
loop_
_entity_poly.entity_id
_entity_poly.type
_entity_poly.pdbx_seq_one_letter_code
_entity_poly.pdbx_strand_id
1 'polypeptide(L)'
;PYAVSPLLTDFDLHLFAEGTLLKAYEHFGAHIRTIAGVCGVHFVVWAPNATRVSVIGDFNDWNGLLHPMANRGATGVWELFIPDLEEGTLYKYEIRSREHSALLLKADPYAFASELRPRTASVVRDLSSYRWQDETWMTMRSTRDPLTTPL
;
A
#
# COMPACT_ATOMS: atom_id res chain seq x y z
N PRO A 1 -5.00 -7.87 -15.07
CA PRO A 1 -3.95 -7.62 -14.04
C PRO A 1 -2.52 -7.85 -14.53
N TYR A 2 -2.18 -9.05 -15.04
CA TYR A 2 -0.79 -9.50 -15.26
C TYR A 2 -0.07 -9.00 -16.51
N ALA A 3 -0.74 -8.21 -17.35
CA ALA A 3 -0.13 -7.60 -18.52
C ALA A 3 0.61 -6.28 -18.19
N VAL A 4 0.45 -5.77 -16.96
CA VAL A 4 1.06 -4.52 -16.52
C VAL A 4 2.48 -4.78 -16.05
N SER A 5 3.43 -4.00 -16.60
CA SER A 5 4.82 -4.03 -16.17
C SER A 5 4.94 -3.63 -14.70
N PRO A 6 5.97 -4.14 -14.00
CA PRO A 6 6.25 -3.74 -12.63
C PRO A 6 6.37 -2.21 -12.50
N LEU A 7 5.72 -1.62 -11.50
CA LEU A 7 5.60 -0.15 -11.38
C LEU A 7 6.63 0.47 -10.46
N LEU A 8 7.10 -0.29 -9.47
CA LEU A 8 8.27 0.11 -8.69
C LEU A 8 9.52 0.11 -9.57
N THR A 9 10.29 1.19 -9.51
CA THR A 9 11.58 1.21 -10.19
C THR A 9 12.62 0.44 -9.38
N ASP A 10 13.69 -0.02 -10.03
CA ASP A 10 14.81 -0.66 -9.31
C ASP A 10 15.51 0.31 -8.36
N PHE A 11 15.42 1.62 -8.63
CA PHE A 11 15.91 2.66 -7.73
C PHE A 11 15.07 2.77 -6.46
N ASP A 12 13.74 2.71 -6.55
CA ASP A 12 12.87 2.70 -5.37
C ASP A 12 13.14 1.48 -4.48
N LEU A 13 13.33 0.31 -5.12
CA LEU A 13 13.68 -0.93 -4.43
C LEU A 13 15.05 -0.85 -3.74
N HIS A 14 16.02 -0.20 -4.38
CA HIS A 14 17.34 0.04 -3.81
C HIS A 14 17.27 0.97 -2.59
N LEU A 15 16.61 2.13 -2.71
CA LEU A 15 16.41 3.05 -1.59
C LEU A 15 15.64 2.39 -0.43
N PHE A 16 14.65 1.56 -0.74
CA PHE A 16 13.93 0.81 0.29
C PHE A 16 14.84 -0.18 1.01
N ALA A 17 15.68 -0.92 0.27
CA ALA A 17 16.62 -1.88 0.84
C ALA A 17 17.68 -1.22 1.73
N GLU A 18 18.11 0.00 1.40
CA GLU A 18 19.04 0.79 2.23
C GLU A 18 18.35 1.52 3.40
N GLY A 19 17.01 1.50 3.47
CA GLY A 19 16.25 2.26 4.47
C GLY A 19 16.25 3.77 4.24
N THR A 20 16.59 4.22 3.03
CA THR A 20 16.69 5.64 2.63
C THR A 20 15.49 6.12 1.83
N LEU A 21 14.50 5.25 1.56
CA LEU A 21 13.22 5.63 0.97
C LEU A 21 12.32 6.35 2.00
N LEU A 22 12.61 7.64 2.26
CA LEU A 22 11.94 8.45 3.29
C LEU A 22 10.42 8.57 3.11
N LYS A 23 9.94 8.40 1.87
CA LYS A 23 8.53 8.46 1.51
C LYS A 23 8.00 7.12 1.01
N ALA A 24 8.42 6.03 1.65
CA ALA A 24 7.98 4.68 1.29
C ALA A 24 6.44 4.56 1.18
N TYR A 25 5.69 5.30 1.99
CA TYR A 25 4.22 5.31 1.95
C TYR A 25 3.62 5.84 0.64
N GLU A 26 4.34 6.58 -0.21
CA GLU A 26 3.84 7.00 -1.53
C GLU A 26 3.84 5.85 -2.56
N HIS A 27 4.52 4.75 -2.23
CA HIS A 27 4.68 3.56 -3.07
C HIS A 27 4.09 2.30 -2.42
N PHE A 28 4.32 2.08 -1.12
CA PHE A 28 3.85 0.93 -0.35
C PHE A 28 2.41 1.12 0.12
N GLY A 29 1.64 0.04 0.15
CA GLY A 29 0.21 0.08 0.46
C GLY A 29 -0.65 -0.05 -0.79
N ALA A 30 -1.84 0.53 -0.75
CA ALA A 30 -2.79 0.53 -1.87
C ALA A 30 -2.98 1.96 -2.43
N HIS A 31 -2.62 2.13 -3.71
CA HIS A 31 -2.67 3.42 -4.40
C HIS A 31 -3.54 3.34 -5.65
N ILE A 32 -4.50 4.27 -5.77
CA ILE A 32 -5.24 4.45 -7.01
C ILE A 32 -4.29 5.00 -8.07
N ARG A 33 -4.22 4.33 -9.21
CA ARG A 33 -3.32 4.64 -10.33
C ARG A 33 -4.02 4.38 -11.66
N THR A 34 -3.70 5.20 -12.66
CA THR A 34 -4.12 4.97 -14.04
C THR A 34 -2.92 4.53 -14.85
N ILE A 35 -2.98 3.33 -15.44
CA ILE A 35 -1.87 2.73 -16.18
C ILE A 35 -2.37 2.37 -17.58
N ALA A 36 -1.68 2.88 -18.60
CA ALA A 36 -2.08 2.69 -20.01
C ALA A 36 -3.56 3.01 -20.28
N GLY A 37 -4.10 4.03 -19.59
CA GLY A 37 -5.50 4.46 -19.70
C GLY A 37 -6.51 3.68 -18.86
N VAL A 38 -6.08 2.67 -18.10
CA VAL A 38 -6.94 1.86 -17.22
C VAL A 38 -6.75 2.30 -15.77
N CYS A 39 -7.84 2.72 -15.12
CA CYS A 39 -7.85 3.03 -13.69
C CYS A 39 -7.86 1.73 -12.87
N GLY A 40 -7.21 1.74 -11.73
CA GLY A 40 -7.24 0.63 -10.79
C GLY A 40 -6.40 0.91 -9.56
N VAL A 41 -6.07 -0.14 -8.81
CA VAL A 41 -5.30 -0.02 -7.57
C VAL A 41 -4.00 -0.81 -7.69
N HIS A 42 -2.90 -0.13 -7.39
CA HIS A 42 -1.58 -0.71 -7.25
C HIS A 42 -1.34 -1.06 -5.78
N PHE A 43 -1.14 -2.34 -5.51
CA PHE A 43 -0.84 -2.88 -4.19
C PHE A 43 0.65 -3.21 -4.10
N VAL A 44 1.28 -2.80 -3.00
CA VAL A 44 2.68 -3.08 -2.71
C VAL A 44 2.86 -3.45 -1.24
N VAL A 45 3.48 -4.59 -0.96
CA VAL A 45 3.75 -5.03 0.42
C VAL A 45 5.12 -5.68 0.55
N TRP A 46 5.79 -5.43 1.67
CA TRP A 46 7.04 -6.09 2.00
C TRP A 46 6.80 -7.37 2.79
N ALA A 47 7.19 -8.51 2.22
CA ALA A 47 7.04 -9.83 2.84
C ALA A 47 8.14 -10.79 2.35
N PRO A 48 9.41 -10.61 2.81
CA PRO A 48 10.58 -11.28 2.23
C PRO A 48 10.58 -12.80 2.41
N ASN A 49 10.03 -13.30 3.51
CA ASN A 49 9.99 -14.74 3.81
C ASN A 49 8.72 -15.43 3.29
N ALA A 50 7.86 -14.72 2.55
CA ALA A 50 6.67 -15.31 1.94
C ALA A 50 7.04 -16.17 0.72
N THR A 51 6.31 -17.26 0.53
CA THR A 51 6.31 -18.03 -0.72
C THR A 51 5.28 -17.54 -1.72
N ARG A 52 4.18 -16.97 -1.21
CA ARG A 52 3.11 -16.37 -2.00
C ARG A 52 2.49 -15.24 -1.20
N VAL A 53 2.18 -14.16 -1.89
CA VAL A 53 1.28 -13.12 -1.40
C VAL A 53 0.20 -12.93 -2.46
N SER A 54 -1.04 -12.82 -2.02
CA SER A 54 -2.18 -12.52 -2.88
C SER A 54 -3.00 -11.38 -2.28
N VAL A 55 -3.60 -10.56 -3.12
CA VAL A 55 -4.58 -9.56 -2.68
C VAL A 55 -5.95 -10.24 -2.64
N ILE A 56 -6.62 -10.18 -1.50
CA ILE A 56 -7.98 -10.71 -1.33
C ILE A 56 -8.92 -9.60 -0.89
N GLY A 57 -10.17 -9.66 -1.32
CA GLY A 57 -11.17 -8.66 -0.97
C GLY A 57 -12.53 -9.01 -1.55
N ASP A 58 -13.49 -8.10 -1.42
CA ASP A 58 -14.86 -8.31 -1.91
C ASP A 58 -14.90 -8.54 -3.43
N PHE A 59 -14.00 -7.91 -4.18
CA PHE A 59 -13.89 -8.01 -5.64
C PHE A 59 -13.47 -9.41 -6.15
N ASN A 60 -13.02 -10.30 -5.26
CA ASN A 60 -12.60 -11.64 -5.63
C ASN A 60 -13.12 -12.72 -4.69
N ASP A 61 -14.23 -12.44 -4.00
CA ASP A 61 -14.85 -13.33 -3.02
C ASP A 61 -13.87 -13.81 -1.94
N TRP A 62 -12.91 -12.96 -1.58
CA TRP A 62 -11.85 -13.26 -0.63
C TRP A 62 -10.97 -14.47 -1.02
N ASN A 63 -10.86 -14.77 -2.33
CA ASN A 63 -10.14 -15.92 -2.85
C ASN A 63 -8.71 -15.57 -3.31
N GLY A 64 -7.71 -16.00 -2.52
CA GLY A 64 -6.29 -15.76 -2.78
C GLY A 64 -5.69 -16.45 -4.01
N LEU A 65 -6.44 -17.30 -4.73
CA LEU A 65 -5.98 -17.91 -5.98
C LEU A 65 -6.15 -17.00 -7.19
N LEU A 66 -7.04 -16.00 -7.13
CA LEU A 66 -7.41 -15.17 -8.28
C LEU A 66 -6.43 -14.01 -8.52
N HIS A 67 -5.82 -13.49 -7.46
CA HIS A 67 -4.97 -12.30 -7.52
C HIS A 67 -3.61 -12.49 -6.78
N PRO A 68 -2.79 -13.50 -7.14
CA PRO A 68 -1.40 -13.57 -6.68
C PRO A 68 -0.58 -12.37 -7.13
N MET A 69 0.32 -11.91 -6.26
CA MET A 69 1.23 -10.78 -6.49
C MET A 69 2.57 -11.24 -7.09
N ALA A 70 3.22 -10.35 -7.82
CA ALA A 70 4.55 -10.58 -8.37
C ALA A 70 5.63 -10.22 -7.34
N ASN A 71 6.60 -11.10 -7.12
CA ASN A 71 7.75 -10.85 -6.25
C ASN A 71 8.83 -10.06 -7.01
N ARG A 72 9.34 -8.98 -6.42
CA ARG A 72 10.37 -8.10 -6.98
C ARG A 72 11.79 -8.50 -6.59
N GLY A 73 12.08 -9.80 -6.64
CA GLY A 73 13.42 -10.35 -6.45
C GLY A 73 13.88 -10.37 -4.99
N ALA A 74 15.16 -10.08 -4.77
CA ALA A 74 15.81 -10.30 -3.48
C ALA A 74 15.35 -9.36 -2.36
N THR A 75 14.69 -8.24 -2.68
CA THR A 75 14.18 -7.28 -1.69
C THR A 75 13.00 -7.80 -0.89
N GLY A 76 12.29 -8.81 -1.41
CA GLY A 76 11.11 -9.37 -0.76
C GLY A 76 9.87 -8.49 -0.85
N VAL A 77 9.88 -7.50 -1.75
CA VAL A 77 8.72 -6.67 -2.05
C VAL A 77 7.82 -7.40 -3.05
N TRP A 78 6.52 -7.33 -2.81
CA TRP A 78 5.48 -7.91 -3.66
C TRP A 78 4.62 -6.79 -4.21
N GLU A 79 4.27 -6.85 -5.48
CA GLU A 79 3.34 -5.89 -6.07
C GLU A 79 2.31 -6.53 -7.00
N LEU A 80 1.18 -5.84 -7.16
CA LEU A 80 0.16 -6.19 -8.14
C LEU A 80 -0.67 -4.96 -8.50
N PHE A 81 -0.93 -4.76 -9.78
CA PHE A 81 -1.96 -3.83 -10.22
C PHE A 81 -3.25 -4.58 -10.57
N ILE A 82 -4.35 -4.18 -9.96
CA ILE A 82 -5.68 -4.73 -10.23
C ILE A 82 -6.52 -3.62 -10.88
N PRO A 83 -6.92 -3.79 -12.16
CA PRO A 83 -7.74 -2.81 -12.85
C PRO A 83 -9.16 -2.76 -12.26
N ASP A 84 -9.85 -1.64 -12.52
CA ASP A 84 -11.27 -1.43 -12.21
C ASP A 84 -11.62 -1.51 -10.71
N LEU A 85 -10.62 -1.43 -9.83
CA LEU A 85 -10.83 -1.22 -8.40
C LEU A 85 -10.93 0.26 -8.06
N GLU A 86 -11.81 0.55 -7.11
CA GLU A 86 -12.16 1.92 -6.73
C GLU A 86 -11.78 2.23 -5.26
N GLU A 87 -11.85 3.52 -4.91
CA GLU A 87 -11.78 3.96 -3.52
C GLU A 87 -12.87 3.28 -2.68
N GLY A 88 -12.55 2.89 -1.45
CA GLY A 88 -13.47 2.19 -0.56
C GLY A 88 -13.40 0.66 -0.66
N THR A 89 -12.66 0.12 -1.62
CA THR A 89 -12.46 -1.34 -1.75
C THR A 89 -11.85 -1.93 -0.48
N LEU A 90 -12.50 -2.95 0.08
CA LEU A 90 -11.98 -3.72 1.20
C LEU A 90 -10.98 -4.76 0.71
N TYR A 91 -9.83 -4.85 1.37
CA TYR A 91 -8.81 -5.83 1.03
C TYR A 91 -7.97 -6.29 2.22
N LYS A 92 -7.29 -7.43 2.03
CA LYS A 92 -6.23 -7.98 2.88
C LYS A 92 -5.17 -8.64 2.01
N TYR A 93 -4.01 -8.90 2.60
CA TYR A 93 -3.02 -9.79 2.01
C TYR A 93 -3.18 -11.20 2.56
N GLU A 94 -3.38 -12.17 1.66
CA GLU A 94 -3.21 -13.59 1.98
C GLU A 94 -1.74 -13.96 1.78
N ILE A 95 -1.07 -14.36 2.85
CA ILE A 95 0.36 -14.65 2.87
C ILE A 95 0.57 -16.12 3.19
N ARG A 96 1.31 -16.82 2.34
CA ARG A 96 1.83 -18.15 2.60
C ARG A 96 3.30 -18.05 2.99
N SER A 97 3.65 -18.45 4.21
CA SER A 97 5.04 -18.45 4.68
C SER A 97 5.79 -19.71 4.25
N ARG A 98 7.12 -19.66 4.24
CA ARG A 98 7.99 -20.84 4.12
C ARG A 98 7.97 -21.71 5.37
N GLU A 99 7.85 -21.07 6.54
CA GLU A 99 7.99 -21.73 7.85
C GLU A 99 6.66 -22.22 8.40
N HIS A 100 5.56 -21.58 8.00
CA HIS A 100 4.22 -21.90 8.51
C HIS A 100 3.38 -22.49 7.38
N SER A 101 2.77 -23.64 7.63
CA SER A 101 1.88 -24.31 6.68
C SER A 101 0.54 -23.60 6.49
N ALA A 102 0.12 -22.79 7.48
CA ALA A 102 -1.14 -22.06 7.45
C ALA A 102 -1.06 -20.81 6.57
N LEU A 103 -2.16 -20.54 5.86
CA LEU A 103 -2.40 -19.27 5.19
C LEU A 103 -2.72 -18.19 6.23
N LEU A 104 -2.02 -17.07 6.15
CA LEU A 104 -2.20 -15.94 7.06
C LEU A 104 -2.93 -14.82 6.34
N LEU A 105 -3.93 -14.24 6.99
CA LEU A 105 -4.58 -13.02 6.52
C LEU A 105 -4.04 -11.83 7.29
N LYS A 106 -3.53 -10.83 6.57
CA LYS A 106 -2.97 -9.62 7.16
C LYS A 106 -3.63 -8.38 6.59
N ALA A 107 -3.92 -7.44 7.49
CA ALA A 107 -4.17 -6.06 7.10
C ALA A 107 -2.88 -5.47 6.49
N ASP A 108 -3.04 -4.47 5.64
CA ASP A 108 -1.92 -3.76 5.03
C ASP A 108 -1.14 -2.94 6.09
N PRO A 109 0.18 -3.16 6.24
CA PRO A 109 1.01 -2.34 7.11
C PRO A 109 1.00 -0.83 6.76
N TYR A 110 0.79 -0.51 5.49
CA TYR A 110 0.71 0.84 4.94
C TYR A 110 -0.75 1.25 4.62
N ALA A 111 -1.74 0.64 5.28
CA ALA A 111 -3.15 1.00 5.10
C ALA A 111 -3.41 2.47 5.44
N PHE A 112 -4.00 3.22 4.51
CA PHE A 112 -4.49 4.58 4.78
C PHE A 112 -5.85 4.60 5.50
N ALA A 113 -6.61 3.52 5.41
CA ALA A 113 -7.88 3.35 6.11
C ALA A 113 -8.12 1.88 6.47
N SER A 114 -8.96 1.63 7.46
CA SER A 114 -9.33 0.30 7.94
C SER A 114 -10.82 0.23 8.28
N GLU A 115 -11.37 -0.99 8.27
CA GLU A 115 -12.73 -1.23 8.76
C GLU A 115 -12.86 -0.89 10.25
N LEU A 116 -14.08 -0.58 10.68
CA LEU A 116 -14.37 -0.41 12.09
C LEU A 116 -14.22 -1.75 12.84
N ARG A 117 -13.61 -1.70 14.03
CA ARG A 117 -13.52 -2.83 14.94
C ARG A 117 -14.90 -3.51 15.16
N PRO A 118 -14.97 -4.85 15.28
CA PRO A 118 -13.86 -5.81 15.39
C PRO A 118 -13.31 -6.30 14.04
N ARG A 119 -13.78 -5.77 12.92
CA ARG A 119 -13.28 -6.15 11.60
C ARG A 119 -11.89 -5.57 11.36
N THR A 120 -11.17 -6.14 10.40
CA THR A 120 -9.72 -5.92 10.23
C THR A 120 -9.27 -5.79 8.78
N ALA A 121 -10.18 -5.65 7.81
CA ALA A 121 -9.74 -5.36 6.45
C ALA A 121 -9.22 -3.92 6.33
N SER A 122 -8.26 -3.76 5.43
CA SER A 122 -7.78 -2.45 5.00
C SER A 122 -8.71 -1.92 3.91
N VAL A 123 -8.80 -0.60 3.79
CA VAL A 123 -9.67 0.08 2.83
C VAL A 123 -8.82 0.93 1.91
N VAL A 124 -9.00 0.77 0.60
CA VAL A 124 -8.36 1.65 -0.40
C VAL A 124 -8.87 3.08 -0.20
N ARG A 125 -7.97 4.05 -0.07
CA ARG A 125 -8.31 5.44 0.22
C ARG A 125 -7.45 6.39 -0.61
N ASP A 126 -8.07 7.40 -1.20
CA ASP A 126 -7.36 8.50 -1.85
C ASP A 126 -7.10 9.63 -0.84
N LEU A 127 -5.82 9.89 -0.55
CA LEU A 127 -5.38 10.95 0.36
C LEU A 127 -5.40 12.34 -0.27
N SER A 128 -5.54 12.45 -1.59
CA SER A 128 -5.46 13.73 -2.31
C SER A 128 -6.77 14.53 -2.36
N SER A 129 -7.87 13.92 -1.92
CA SER A 129 -9.22 14.49 -2.03
C SER A 129 -9.49 15.67 -1.09
N TYR A 130 -8.81 15.74 0.06
CA TYR A 130 -9.04 16.80 1.05
C TYR A 130 -8.24 18.07 0.75
N ARG A 131 -8.93 19.22 0.67
CA ARG A 131 -8.28 20.54 0.56
C ARG A 131 -8.07 21.15 1.94
N TRP A 132 -6.80 21.26 2.33
CA TRP A 132 -6.36 21.98 3.51
C TRP A 132 -6.62 23.49 3.41
N GLN A 133 -6.90 24.12 4.55
CA GLN A 133 -7.19 25.56 4.68
C GLN A 133 -6.29 26.24 5.73
N ASP A 134 -5.20 25.58 6.12
CA ASP A 134 -4.31 25.98 7.21
C ASP A 134 -2.99 26.61 6.71
N GLU A 135 -2.97 27.14 5.49
CA GLU A 135 -1.77 27.70 4.85
C GLU A 135 -1.10 28.77 5.72
N THR A 136 -1.89 29.72 6.25
CA THR A 136 -1.39 30.78 7.12
C THR A 136 -0.71 30.21 8.38
N TRP A 137 -1.30 29.17 8.97
CA TRP A 137 -0.73 28.50 10.14
C TRP A 137 0.59 27.79 9.79
N MET A 138 0.62 27.07 8.68
CA MET A 138 1.81 26.34 8.22
C MET A 138 2.99 27.27 7.95
N THR A 139 2.76 28.45 7.36
CA THR A 139 3.79 29.48 7.14
C THR A 139 4.29 30.07 8.45
N MET A 140 3.40 30.37 9.41
CA MET A 140 3.82 30.88 10.71
C MET A 140 4.62 29.83 11.49
N ARG A 141 4.22 28.56 11.43
CA ARG A 141 4.89 27.47 12.13
C ARG A 141 6.32 27.23 11.67
N SER A 142 6.62 27.39 10.37
CA SER A 142 7.99 27.15 9.84
C SER A 142 9.03 28.18 10.30
N THR A 143 8.57 29.34 10.80
CA THR A 143 9.43 30.48 11.17
C THR A 143 9.51 30.71 12.68
N ARG A 144 8.65 30.06 13.46
CA ARG A 144 8.61 30.20 14.93
C ARG A 144 9.34 29.05 15.61
N ASP A 145 10.01 29.37 16.72
CA ASP A 145 10.55 28.36 17.63
C ASP A 145 9.48 28.00 18.69
N PRO A 146 8.92 26.77 18.66
CA PRO A 146 7.89 26.35 19.61
C PRO A 146 8.41 26.23 21.05
N LEU A 147 9.73 26.18 21.29
CA LEU A 147 10.29 26.10 22.65
C LEU A 147 10.27 27.45 23.38
N THR A 148 10.11 28.55 22.64
CA THR A 148 10.15 29.91 23.18
C THR A 148 8.79 30.59 23.22
N THR A 149 7.73 29.93 22.72
CA THR A 149 6.37 30.48 22.63
C THR A 149 5.32 29.49 23.11
N PRO A 150 4.25 29.94 23.79
CA PRO A 150 3.14 29.07 24.14
C PRO A 150 2.40 28.61 22.88
N LEU A 151 1.91 27.37 22.92
CA LEU A 151 1.10 26.73 21.88
C LEU A 151 -0.26 27.42 21.70
#